data_AF-A0A7K4FRZ7-F1
#
_entry.id   AF-A0A7K4FRZ7-F1
#
_cell.length_a   1.000
_cell.length_b   1.000
_cell.length_c   1.000
_cell.angle_alpha   90.00
_cell.angle_beta   90.00
_cell.angle_gamma   90.00
#
_symmetry.space_group_name_H-M   'P 1'
#
loop_
_entity.id
_entity.type
_entity.pdbx_description
1 polymer ?
#
loop_
_entity_poly.entity_id
_entity_poly.type
_entity_poly.pdbx_seq_one_letter_code
_entity_poly.pdbx_strand_id
1 'polypeptide(L)'
;EDQERKFKKFFGNAVGVRYMGREDSPYLIHPISLTTVDTLSLVSIGLSPEDTKNVYQGLYGTNYGSLGHYMFSWSSIFTSSVVLDEVHLLYDSVKSLSYLYALQKISQNFGMRVIMLSATLPSSFTIPGVKQLSFRQEDDEDFFKKRAKKEYPITMLELDRAEVLQQLAKIVEERKGKKILVYFNTVSDAVHFYKMLGEESKVLVHSRFSKEDREKKIEEIFKKRVIITTQALEAGVDISSEVLITELAPANSIIQRAGRFLRFEEMKGEVFIFKTEDTLNTGVYDYELMERTWSFLQNHSSLNLHVGYKELLDYVYTEQPEIDTKFVDKIISIITDLTRPTESAMKFLLKNEGSLIRDGNIFNVVVDGVEFPANFNLMEKYCGKVQCQEGKEEYCPRSEEEAIIMGLKGCKFILTGNYSHELGFEGE
;
A
#
# COMPACT_ATOMS: atom_id res chain seq x y z
N GLU A 1 -4.88 5.74 -10.11
CA GLU A 1 -5.75 6.76 -10.72
C GLU A 1 -4.97 7.80 -11.52
N ASP A 2 -3.92 8.42 -10.98
CA ASP A 2 -3.05 9.28 -11.81
C ASP A 2 -2.37 8.51 -12.96
N GLN A 3 -1.92 7.27 -12.71
CA GLN A 3 -1.41 6.39 -13.77
C GLN A 3 -2.48 6.06 -14.82
N GLU A 4 -3.71 5.74 -14.42
CA GLU A 4 -4.80 5.47 -15.38
C GLU A 4 -5.05 6.67 -16.29
N ARG A 5 -5.18 7.87 -15.73
CA ARG A 5 -5.37 9.09 -16.51
C ARG A 5 -4.22 9.32 -17.48
N LYS A 6 -2.97 9.13 -17.02
CA LYS A 6 -1.76 9.24 -17.85
C LYS A 6 -1.80 8.23 -19.00
N PHE A 7 -2.07 6.96 -18.72
CA PHE A 7 -2.13 5.92 -19.74
C PHE A 7 -3.30 6.11 -20.71
N LYS A 8 -4.50 6.45 -20.23
CA LYS A 8 -5.66 6.74 -21.09
C LYS A 8 -5.39 7.93 -22.03
N LYS A 9 -4.60 8.92 -21.61
CA LYS A 9 -4.17 10.03 -22.47
C LYS A 9 -3.33 9.57 -23.67
N PHE A 10 -2.51 8.53 -23.51
CA PHE A 10 -1.65 8.01 -24.58
C PHE A 10 -2.29 6.88 -25.40
N PHE A 11 -3.07 6.01 -24.75
CA PHE A 11 -3.54 4.74 -25.33
C PHE A 11 -5.06 4.64 -25.46
N GLY A 12 -5.81 5.63 -24.97
CA GLY A 12 -7.27 5.71 -25.11
C GLY A 12 -7.98 4.48 -24.56
N ASN A 13 -8.85 3.88 -25.38
CA ASN A 13 -9.71 2.75 -25.01
C ASN A 13 -8.97 1.40 -24.90
N ALA A 14 -7.67 1.34 -25.23
CA ALA A 14 -6.88 0.13 -25.03
C ALA A 14 -6.53 -0.11 -23.55
N VAL A 15 -6.77 0.88 -22.69
CA VAL A 15 -6.47 0.83 -21.25
C VAL A 15 -7.69 0.40 -20.46
N GLY A 16 -7.59 -0.76 -19.82
CA GLY A 16 -8.54 -1.25 -18.84
C GLY A 16 -7.95 -1.19 -17.43
N VAL A 17 -8.83 -1.08 -16.43
CA VAL A 17 -8.44 -1.05 -15.02
C VAL A 17 -9.15 -2.15 -14.27
N ARG A 18 -8.43 -2.85 -13.40
CA ARG A 18 -9.00 -3.89 -12.59
C ARG A 18 -8.38 -3.94 -11.21
N TYR A 19 -9.20 -3.73 -10.20
CA TYR A 19 -8.89 -3.97 -8.79
C TYR A 19 -10.21 -4.01 -8.01
N MET A 20 -10.19 -4.32 -6.71
CA MET A 20 -11.43 -4.39 -5.92
C MET A 20 -12.28 -3.13 -6.08
N GLY A 21 -13.54 -3.28 -6.50
CA GLY A 21 -14.48 -2.18 -6.76
C GLY A 21 -14.43 -1.54 -8.16
N ARG A 22 -13.48 -1.92 -9.03
CA ARG A 22 -13.36 -1.44 -10.43
C ARG A 22 -13.17 -2.61 -11.38
N GLU A 23 -14.07 -2.77 -12.35
CA GLU A 23 -14.17 -3.98 -13.17
C GLU A 23 -14.05 -3.70 -14.67
N ASP A 24 -13.38 -2.61 -15.06
CA ASP A 24 -13.26 -2.20 -16.47
C ASP A 24 -12.51 -3.26 -17.32
N SER A 25 -11.62 -4.05 -16.71
CA SER A 25 -10.86 -5.13 -17.38
C SER A 25 -11.00 -6.47 -16.66
N PRO A 26 -12.15 -7.17 -16.79
CA PRO A 26 -12.31 -8.49 -16.18
C PRO A 26 -11.26 -9.45 -16.75
N TYR A 27 -10.69 -10.31 -15.91
CA TYR A 27 -9.59 -11.22 -16.27
C TYR A 27 -8.32 -10.55 -16.85
N LEU A 28 -8.22 -9.21 -16.78
CA LEU A 28 -7.13 -8.42 -17.36
C LEU A 28 -7.02 -8.51 -18.89
N ILE A 29 -8.14 -8.68 -19.61
CA ILE A 29 -8.17 -8.90 -21.06
C ILE A 29 -7.85 -7.66 -21.92
N HIS A 30 -7.85 -6.45 -21.35
CA HIS A 30 -7.47 -5.26 -22.11
C HIS A 30 -6.00 -5.33 -22.55
N PRO A 31 -5.65 -4.80 -23.74
CA PRO A 31 -4.28 -4.77 -24.23
C PRO A 31 -3.29 -4.13 -23.23
N ILE A 32 -3.76 -3.12 -22.49
CA ILE A 32 -3.06 -2.54 -21.35
C ILE A 32 -4.01 -2.63 -20.16
N SER A 33 -3.66 -3.46 -19.18
CA SER A 33 -4.42 -3.60 -17.94
C SER A 33 -3.64 -3.01 -16.76
N LEU A 34 -4.23 -2.04 -16.06
CA LEU A 34 -3.69 -1.51 -14.81
C LEU A 34 -4.39 -2.19 -13.63
N THR A 35 -3.61 -2.80 -12.75
CA THR A 35 -4.13 -3.62 -11.65
C THR A 35 -3.27 -3.48 -10.38
N THR A 36 -3.83 -3.87 -9.25
CA THR A 36 -3.06 -4.08 -8.02
C THR A 36 -2.34 -5.43 -8.06
N VAL A 37 -1.27 -5.55 -7.27
CA VAL A 37 -0.56 -6.83 -7.07
C VAL A 37 -1.47 -7.91 -6.47
N ASP A 38 -2.39 -7.53 -5.58
CA ASP A 38 -3.38 -8.46 -5.00
C ASP A 38 -4.20 -9.13 -6.12
N THR A 39 -4.71 -8.33 -7.07
CA THR A 39 -5.52 -8.86 -8.18
C THR A 39 -4.65 -9.62 -9.18
N LEU A 40 -3.43 -9.16 -9.46
CA LEU A 40 -2.48 -9.90 -10.28
C LEU A 40 -2.19 -11.29 -9.69
N SER A 41 -2.07 -11.39 -8.36
CA SER A 41 -1.83 -12.65 -7.66
C SER A 41 -2.94 -13.68 -7.88
N LEU A 42 -4.19 -13.23 -7.77
CA LEU A 42 -5.37 -14.06 -7.99
C LEU A 42 -5.51 -14.51 -9.45
N VAL A 43 -5.37 -13.57 -10.39
CA VAL A 43 -5.43 -13.88 -11.83
C VAL A 43 -4.29 -14.81 -12.24
N SER A 44 -3.10 -14.67 -11.67
CA SER A 44 -1.94 -15.52 -11.98
C SER A 44 -2.13 -16.99 -11.62
N ILE A 45 -2.94 -17.29 -10.60
CA ILE A 45 -3.30 -18.67 -10.23
C ILE A 45 -4.61 -19.15 -10.86
N GLY A 46 -5.19 -18.36 -11.77
CA GLY A 46 -6.39 -18.72 -12.53
C GLY A 46 -7.70 -18.45 -11.80
N LEU A 47 -7.68 -17.74 -10.67
CA LEU A 47 -8.87 -17.40 -9.88
C LEU A 47 -9.12 -15.90 -9.96
N SER A 48 -9.70 -15.43 -11.06
CA SER A 48 -9.98 -14.00 -11.21
C SER A 48 -11.06 -13.56 -10.20
N PRO A 49 -11.05 -12.30 -9.71
CA PRO A 49 -12.01 -11.90 -8.68
C PRO A 49 -13.49 -12.03 -9.09
N GLU A 50 -13.79 -12.00 -10.40
CA GLU A 50 -15.13 -12.25 -10.96
C GLU A 50 -15.64 -13.68 -10.71
N ASP A 51 -14.71 -14.64 -10.64
CA ASP A 51 -15.05 -16.06 -10.51
C ASP A 51 -15.10 -16.50 -9.05
N THR A 52 -14.44 -15.78 -8.15
CA THR A 52 -14.20 -16.21 -6.76
C THR A 52 -15.49 -16.64 -6.05
N LYS A 53 -16.55 -15.84 -6.17
CA LYS A 53 -17.86 -16.17 -5.57
C LYS A 53 -18.46 -17.45 -6.15
N ASN A 54 -18.51 -17.56 -7.48
CA ASN A 54 -19.17 -18.68 -8.17
C ASN A 54 -18.39 -19.99 -8.01
N VAL A 55 -17.05 -19.92 -7.99
CA VAL A 55 -16.17 -21.05 -7.70
C VAL A 55 -16.36 -21.50 -6.26
N TYR A 56 -16.39 -20.56 -5.31
CA TYR A 56 -16.63 -20.89 -3.90
C TYR A 56 -17.98 -21.60 -3.71
N GLN A 57 -19.05 -21.06 -4.30
CA GLN A 57 -20.38 -21.66 -4.26
C GLN A 57 -20.43 -23.05 -4.92
N GLY A 58 -19.68 -23.29 -5.99
CA GLY A 58 -19.59 -24.60 -6.63
C GLY A 58 -18.89 -25.66 -5.78
N LEU A 59 -17.94 -25.26 -4.93
CA LEU A 59 -17.17 -26.17 -4.09
C LEU A 59 -17.84 -26.46 -2.74
N TYR A 60 -18.46 -25.44 -2.15
CA TYR A 60 -18.94 -25.50 -0.75
C TYR A 60 -20.43 -25.19 -0.60
N GLY A 61 -21.11 -24.76 -1.67
CA GLY A 61 -22.54 -24.44 -1.66
C GLY A 61 -23.43 -25.58 -2.17
N THR A 62 -24.74 -25.32 -2.20
CA THR A 62 -25.78 -26.25 -2.69
C THR A 62 -26.34 -25.88 -4.07
N ASN A 63 -25.86 -24.78 -4.69
CA ASN A 63 -26.34 -24.23 -5.96
C ASN A 63 -25.38 -24.53 -7.13
N TYR A 64 -25.87 -24.31 -8.37
CA TYR A 64 -25.08 -24.39 -9.61
C TYR A 64 -23.90 -23.41 -9.59
N GLY A 65 -22.72 -23.87 -9.18
CA GLY A 65 -21.46 -23.12 -9.30
C GLY A 65 -20.82 -23.23 -10.68
N SER A 66 -19.69 -22.54 -10.85
CA SER A 66 -18.87 -22.58 -12.07
C SER A 66 -17.45 -23.04 -11.73
N LEU A 67 -16.79 -23.70 -12.68
CA LEU A 67 -15.34 -23.93 -12.62
C LEU A 67 -14.53 -22.65 -12.86
N GLY A 68 -15.19 -21.51 -13.08
CA GLY A 68 -14.56 -20.24 -13.42
C GLY A 68 -13.98 -20.26 -14.84
N HIS A 69 -13.32 -19.17 -15.18
CA HIS A 69 -12.77 -18.84 -16.49
C HIS A 69 -11.23 -18.73 -16.44
N TYR A 70 -10.58 -19.65 -15.71
CA TYR A 70 -9.14 -19.65 -15.45
C TYR A 70 -8.26 -19.55 -16.70
N MET A 71 -8.72 -20.07 -17.84
CA MET A 71 -7.98 -19.97 -19.10
C MET A 71 -7.83 -18.52 -19.58
N PHE A 72 -8.85 -17.67 -19.38
CA PHE A 72 -8.76 -16.24 -19.72
C PHE A 72 -7.75 -15.52 -18.81
N SER A 73 -7.76 -15.84 -17.51
CA SER A 73 -6.81 -15.31 -16.54
C SER A 73 -5.37 -15.67 -16.92
N TRP A 74 -5.11 -16.96 -17.14
CA TRP A 74 -3.79 -17.46 -17.51
C TRP A 74 -3.34 -16.94 -18.88
N SER A 75 -4.23 -16.91 -19.89
CA SER A 75 -3.86 -16.37 -21.20
C SER A 75 -3.46 -14.90 -21.09
N SER A 76 -4.19 -14.11 -20.31
CA SER A 76 -3.91 -12.68 -20.14
C SER A 76 -2.57 -12.47 -19.45
N ILE A 77 -2.25 -13.24 -18.40
CA ILE A 77 -0.97 -13.12 -17.70
C ILE A 77 0.19 -13.67 -18.52
N PHE A 78 0.14 -14.94 -18.93
CA PHE A 78 1.29 -15.64 -19.52
C PHE A 78 1.72 -15.07 -20.87
N THR A 79 0.82 -14.39 -21.59
CA THR A 79 1.14 -13.72 -22.86
C THR A 79 1.52 -12.24 -22.71
N SER A 80 1.38 -11.68 -21.51
CA SER A 80 1.67 -10.26 -21.25
C SER A 80 3.12 -10.00 -20.88
N SER A 81 3.51 -8.73 -20.93
CA SER A 81 4.66 -8.24 -20.17
C SER A 81 4.14 -7.60 -18.89
N VAL A 82 4.64 -8.06 -17.74
CA VAL A 82 4.21 -7.59 -16.43
C VAL A 82 5.21 -6.56 -15.93
N VAL A 83 4.73 -5.35 -15.61
CA VAL A 83 5.51 -4.30 -14.96
C VAL A 83 4.97 -4.12 -13.55
N LEU A 84 5.80 -4.45 -12.57
CA LEU A 84 5.51 -4.23 -11.15
C LEU A 84 6.16 -2.92 -10.73
N ASP A 85 5.34 -1.96 -10.31
CA ASP A 85 5.78 -0.69 -9.75
C ASP A 85 5.87 -0.79 -8.22
N GLU A 86 6.79 -0.04 -7.61
CA GLU A 86 7.00 0.02 -6.15
C GLU A 86 7.16 -1.35 -5.47
N VAL A 87 7.98 -2.23 -6.06
CA VAL A 87 8.19 -3.61 -5.57
C VAL A 87 8.74 -3.69 -4.14
N HIS A 88 9.34 -2.61 -3.62
CA HIS A 88 9.76 -2.57 -2.22
C HIS A 88 8.61 -2.73 -1.22
N LEU A 89 7.35 -2.48 -1.59
CA LEU A 89 6.19 -2.72 -0.73
C LEU A 89 5.94 -4.21 -0.46
N LEU A 90 6.57 -5.08 -1.25
CA LEU A 90 6.44 -6.54 -1.19
C LEU A 90 7.62 -7.20 -0.49
N TYR A 91 8.58 -6.40 -0.02
CA TYR A 91 9.80 -6.89 0.62
C TYR A 91 9.57 -7.34 2.07
N ASP A 92 8.61 -6.73 2.77
CA ASP A 92 8.50 -6.82 4.23
C ASP A 92 7.77 -8.09 4.72
N SER A 93 7.33 -9.00 3.84
CA SER A 93 6.68 -10.26 4.25
C SER A 93 7.16 -11.49 3.47
N VAL A 94 7.17 -12.63 4.17
CA VAL A 94 7.46 -13.95 3.59
C VAL A 94 6.49 -14.27 2.45
N LYS A 95 5.18 -13.97 2.64
CA LYS A 95 4.13 -14.28 1.67
C LYS A 95 4.30 -13.49 0.37
N SER A 96 4.48 -12.16 0.46
CA SER A 96 4.72 -11.30 -0.70
C SER A 96 6.00 -11.67 -1.47
N LEU A 97 7.10 -11.92 -0.75
CA LEU A 97 8.37 -12.28 -1.38
C LEU A 97 8.30 -13.65 -2.07
N SER A 98 7.63 -14.62 -1.43
CA SER A 98 7.38 -15.95 -2.02
C SER A 98 6.51 -15.85 -3.27
N TYR A 99 5.51 -14.98 -3.28
CA TYR A 99 4.73 -14.72 -4.49
C TYR A 99 5.58 -14.12 -5.62
N LEU A 100 6.44 -13.14 -5.34
CA LEU A 100 7.36 -12.57 -6.34
C LEU A 100 8.28 -13.64 -6.94
N TYR A 101 8.78 -14.56 -6.11
CA TYR A 101 9.58 -15.69 -6.57
C TYR A 101 8.76 -16.68 -7.40
N ALA A 102 7.50 -16.94 -7.05
CA ALA A 102 6.60 -17.75 -7.87
C ALA A 102 6.31 -17.09 -9.23
N LEU A 103 6.09 -15.78 -9.27
CA LEU A 103 5.91 -15.02 -10.51
C LEU A 103 7.15 -15.07 -11.40
N GLN A 104 8.34 -15.01 -10.80
CA GLN A 104 9.63 -15.21 -11.48
C GLN A 104 9.73 -16.60 -12.10
N LYS A 105 9.33 -17.66 -11.39
CA LYS A 105 9.30 -19.04 -11.90
C LYS A 105 8.30 -19.22 -13.05
N ILE A 106 7.11 -18.67 -12.89
CA ILE A 106 6.09 -18.62 -13.97
C ILE A 106 6.68 -17.92 -15.20
N SER A 107 7.35 -16.79 -15.00
CA SER A 107 8.00 -16.05 -16.08
C SER A 107 9.02 -16.88 -16.84
N GLN A 108 9.89 -17.62 -16.15
CA GLN A 108 10.86 -18.50 -16.79
C GLN A 108 10.20 -19.63 -17.58
N ASN A 109 9.13 -20.23 -17.04
CA ASN A 109 8.46 -21.38 -17.66
C ASN A 109 7.63 -21.00 -18.90
N PHE A 110 7.02 -19.81 -18.90
CA PHE A 110 6.12 -19.38 -19.98
C PHE A 110 6.72 -18.31 -20.91
N GLY A 111 7.96 -17.87 -20.68
CA GLY A 111 8.62 -16.83 -21.48
C GLY A 111 8.03 -15.42 -21.26
N MET A 112 7.32 -15.21 -20.16
CA MET A 112 6.73 -13.92 -19.78
C MET A 112 7.85 -12.93 -19.43
N ARG A 113 7.73 -11.65 -19.80
CA ARG A 113 8.67 -10.62 -19.38
C ARG A 113 8.16 -9.98 -18.09
N VAL A 114 8.99 -9.98 -17.05
CA VAL A 114 8.68 -9.30 -15.78
C VAL A 114 9.71 -8.19 -15.55
N ILE A 115 9.22 -6.97 -15.35
CA ILE A 115 10.03 -5.81 -14.99
C ILE A 115 9.59 -5.36 -13.60
N MET A 116 10.53 -5.29 -12.67
CA MET A 116 10.31 -4.84 -11.30
C MET A 116 10.95 -3.46 -11.13
N LEU A 117 10.15 -2.47 -10.75
CA LEU A 117 10.56 -1.09 -10.52
C LEU A 117 10.47 -0.79 -9.03
N SER A 118 11.45 -0.07 -8.51
CA SER A 118 11.42 0.42 -7.14
C SER A 118 12.39 1.59 -6.96
N ALA A 119 11.97 2.59 -6.19
CA ALA A 119 12.85 3.68 -5.76
C ALA A 119 13.78 3.27 -4.60
N THR A 120 13.34 2.36 -3.73
CA THR A 120 13.95 2.09 -2.43
C THR A 120 14.06 0.60 -2.17
N LEU A 121 15.09 -0.07 -2.71
CA LEU A 121 15.40 -1.47 -2.38
C LEU A 121 16.71 -1.54 -1.59
N PRO A 122 16.73 -2.27 -0.46
CA PRO A 122 17.97 -2.57 0.24
C PRO A 122 18.82 -3.55 -0.58
N SER A 123 20.13 -3.53 -0.35
CA SER A 123 21.10 -4.43 -0.99
C SER A 123 20.87 -5.91 -0.65
N SER A 124 20.21 -6.18 0.48
CA SER A 124 19.82 -7.52 0.92
C SER A 124 18.70 -8.13 0.07
N PHE A 125 17.92 -7.30 -0.64
CA PHE A 125 16.83 -7.77 -1.49
C PHE A 125 17.37 -8.45 -2.75
N THR A 126 17.11 -9.76 -2.87
CA THR A 126 17.49 -10.55 -4.02
C THR A 126 16.41 -11.55 -4.38
N ILE A 127 16.07 -11.63 -5.68
CA ILE A 127 15.21 -12.70 -6.19
C ILE A 127 16.08 -13.61 -7.07
N PRO A 128 16.17 -14.92 -6.76
CA PRO A 128 16.99 -15.83 -7.54
C PRO A 128 16.58 -15.84 -9.02
N GLY A 129 17.56 -15.70 -9.91
CA GLY A 129 17.32 -15.69 -11.35
C GLY A 129 16.78 -14.37 -11.91
N VAL A 130 16.73 -13.30 -11.11
CA VAL A 130 16.38 -11.94 -11.57
C VAL A 130 17.65 -11.11 -11.72
N LYS A 131 17.80 -10.45 -12.87
CA LYS A 131 18.87 -9.48 -13.08
C LYS A 131 18.48 -8.15 -12.44
N GLN A 132 19.19 -7.75 -11.40
CA GLN A 132 19.01 -6.44 -10.77
C GLN A 132 19.86 -5.38 -11.48
N LEU A 133 19.24 -4.26 -11.81
CA LEU A 133 19.89 -3.06 -12.31
C LEU A 133 19.64 -1.95 -11.29
N SER A 134 20.72 -1.35 -10.80
CA SER A 134 20.64 -0.24 -9.84
C SER A 134 21.21 1.01 -10.48
N PHE A 135 20.57 2.15 -10.21
CA PHE A 135 21.08 3.46 -10.62
C PHE A 135 22.46 3.70 -10.00
N ARG A 136 23.42 4.08 -10.83
CA ARG A 136 24.76 4.52 -10.44
C ARG A 136 24.89 6.01 -10.73
N GLN A 137 25.73 6.69 -9.95
CA GLN A 137 26.03 8.10 -10.18
C GLN A 137 26.48 8.37 -11.63
N GLU A 138 27.22 7.44 -12.23
CA GLU A 138 27.72 7.50 -13.60
C GLU A 138 26.61 7.43 -14.66
N ASP A 139 25.44 6.87 -14.32
CA ASP A 139 24.32 6.74 -15.25
C ASP A 139 23.67 8.12 -15.54
N ASP A 140 23.71 9.05 -14.57
CA ASP A 140 23.26 10.45 -14.72
C ASP A 140 23.95 11.36 -13.67
N GLU A 141 25.14 11.85 -14.01
CA GLU A 141 25.94 12.68 -13.10
C GLU A 141 25.25 14.01 -12.75
N ASP A 142 24.54 14.62 -13.70
CA ASP A 142 23.91 15.91 -13.50
C ASP A 142 22.73 15.80 -12.53
N PHE A 143 21.92 14.74 -12.68
CA PHE A 143 20.87 14.40 -11.73
C PHE A 143 21.40 14.18 -10.31
N PHE A 144 22.51 13.44 -10.18
CA PHE A 144 23.14 13.19 -8.89
C PHE A 144 23.68 14.47 -8.27
N LYS A 145 24.46 15.27 -9.03
CA LYS A 145 25.04 16.54 -8.55
C LYS A 145 23.96 17.51 -8.09
N LYS A 146 22.83 17.60 -8.79
CA LYS A 146 21.71 18.46 -8.39
C LYS A 146 21.12 18.07 -7.03
N ARG A 147 20.95 16.77 -6.78
CA ARG A 147 20.42 16.25 -5.50
C ARG A 147 21.43 16.33 -4.36
N ALA A 148 22.70 16.03 -4.63
CA ALA A 148 23.77 16.08 -3.65
C ALA A 148 24.00 17.50 -3.12
N LYS A 149 23.73 18.53 -3.92
CA LYS A 149 23.82 19.96 -3.53
C LYS A 149 22.69 20.45 -2.63
N LYS A 150 21.65 19.65 -2.36
CA LYS A 150 20.55 20.05 -1.48
C LYS A 150 21.02 20.06 -0.03
N GLU A 151 20.73 21.16 0.67
CA GLU A 151 21.17 21.41 2.04
C GLU A 151 19.97 21.51 2.98
N TYR A 152 19.86 20.58 3.93
CA TYR A 152 18.82 20.60 4.95
C TYR A 152 19.25 19.81 6.19
N PRO A 153 18.97 20.32 7.39
CA PRO A 153 19.16 19.54 8.61
C PRO A 153 18.01 18.55 8.80
N ILE A 154 18.33 17.36 9.32
CA ILE A 154 17.34 16.46 9.91
C ILE A 154 17.31 16.71 11.41
N THR A 155 16.17 17.19 11.90
CA THR A 155 15.94 17.44 13.33
C THR A 155 15.06 16.33 13.89
N MET A 156 15.61 15.55 14.81
CA MET A 156 14.91 14.47 15.51
C MET A 156 14.21 15.05 16.75
N LEU A 157 12.91 14.81 16.88
CA LEU A 157 12.06 15.34 17.96
C LEU A 157 11.41 14.18 18.72
N GLU A 158 11.75 14.05 20.00
CA GLU A 158 11.05 13.15 20.92
C GLU A 158 10.10 13.99 21.76
N LEU A 159 8.80 13.81 21.52
CA LEU A 159 7.75 14.70 22.01
C LEU A 159 6.76 13.93 22.88
N ASP A 160 6.26 14.60 23.91
CA ASP A 160 5.13 14.09 24.69
C ASP A 160 3.86 14.11 23.83
N ARG A 161 3.04 13.05 23.94
CA ARG A 161 1.75 12.94 23.25
C ARG A 161 0.82 14.12 23.53
N ALA A 162 0.85 14.68 24.74
CA ALA A 162 0.03 15.82 25.13
C ALA A 162 0.43 17.14 24.43
N GLU A 163 1.71 17.28 24.08
CA GLU A 163 2.27 18.52 23.54
C GLU A 163 2.59 18.47 22.05
N VAL A 164 2.67 17.27 21.46
CA VAL A 164 3.13 17.04 20.09
C VAL A 164 2.47 17.97 19.09
N LEU A 165 1.13 18.07 19.10
CA LEU A 165 0.40 18.88 18.13
C LEU A 165 0.74 20.37 18.28
N GLN A 166 0.83 20.87 19.51
CA GLN A 166 1.15 22.28 19.79
C GLN A 166 2.57 22.63 19.33
N GLN A 167 3.53 21.75 19.60
CA GLN A 167 4.91 21.94 19.14
C GLN A 167 5.02 21.91 17.62
N LEU A 168 4.32 20.99 16.95
CA LEU A 168 4.27 20.93 15.48
C LEU A 168 3.61 22.19 14.88
N ALA A 169 2.55 22.72 15.50
CA ALA A 169 1.93 23.96 15.05
C ALA A 169 2.88 25.16 15.17
N LYS A 170 3.66 25.24 16.26
CA LYS A 170 4.70 26.27 16.41
C LYS A 170 5.75 26.18 15.29
N ILE A 171 6.18 24.98 14.92
CA ILE A 171 7.08 24.78 13.77
C ILE A 171 6.45 25.31 12.49
N VAL A 172 5.17 24.99 12.23
CA VAL A 172 4.43 25.47 11.04
C VAL A 172 4.30 27.00 11.01
N GLU A 173 4.05 27.62 12.17
CA GLU A 173 3.90 29.07 12.32
C GLU A 173 5.23 29.82 12.14
N GLU A 174 6.33 29.28 12.63
CA GLU A 174 7.67 29.89 12.50
C GLU A 174 8.19 29.86 11.05
N ARG A 175 7.67 28.98 10.19
CA ARG A 175 8.06 28.87 8.77
C ARG A 175 7.04 29.50 7.82
N LYS A 176 6.58 30.73 8.12
CA LYS A 176 5.66 31.46 7.24
C LYS A 176 6.24 31.62 5.83
N GLY A 177 5.38 31.46 4.82
CA GLY A 177 5.75 31.58 3.41
C GLY A 177 6.36 30.33 2.78
N LYS A 178 6.84 29.36 3.57
CA LYS A 178 7.34 28.08 3.04
C LYS A 178 6.20 27.10 2.79
N LYS A 179 6.36 26.25 1.77
CA LYS A 179 5.47 25.11 1.54
C LYS A 179 5.85 23.95 2.48
N ILE A 180 4.89 23.46 3.26
CA ILE A 180 5.10 22.49 4.33
C ILE A 180 4.27 21.23 4.06
N LEU A 181 4.92 20.07 4.16
CA LEU A 181 4.29 18.76 4.08
C LEU A 181 4.40 18.07 5.43
N VAL A 182 3.26 17.68 5.99
CA VAL A 182 3.14 17.08 7.33
C VAL A 182 2.54 15.68 7.20
N TYR A 183 3.31 14.66 7.59
CA TYR A 183 2.88 13.26 7.61
C TYR A 183 2.57 12.79 9.03
N PHE A 184 1.41 12.16 9.17
CA PHE A 184 1.05 11.33 10.32
C PHE A 184 0.85 9.88 9.87
N ASN A 185 1.13 8.92 10.74
CA ASN A 185 0.93 7.51 10.43
C ASN A 185 -0.56 7.12 10.51
N THR A 186 -1.36 7.85 11.31
CA THR A 186 -2.79 7.61 11.49
C THR A 186 -3.64 8.75 10.94
N VAL A 187 -4.86 8.41 10.48
CA VAL A 187 -5.83 9.41 9.98
C VAL A 187 -6.34 10.29 11.12
N SER A 188 -6.54 9.73 12.31
CA SER A 188 -7.01 10.45 13.50
C SER A 188 -6.09 11.63 13.83
N ASP A 189 -4.78 11.37 13.92
CA ASP A 189 -3.80 12.38 14.27
C ASP A 189 -3.70 13.47 13.20
N ALA A 190 -3.78 13.09 11.92
CA ALA A 190 -3.82 14.04 10.82
C ALA A 190 -5.05 14.98 10.89
N VAL A 191 -6.23 14.43 11.23
CA VAL A 191 -7.48 15.20 11.40
C VAL A 191 -7.37 16.13 12.60
N HIS A 192 -6.89 15.65 13.75
CA HIS A 192 -6.70 16.46 14.95
C HIS A 192 -5.76 17.63 14.71
N PHE A 193 -4.61 17.37 14.09
CA PHE A 193 -3.67 18.42 13.73
C PHE A 193 -4.26 19.43 12.75
N TYR A 194 -5.00 18.96 11.74
CA TYR A 194 -5.70 19.83 10.79
C TYR A 194 -6.72 20.73 11.50
N LYS A 195 -7.53 20.19 12.42
CA LYS A 195 -8.52 20.97 13.19
C LYS A 195 -7.85 21.99 14.11
N MET A 196 -6.72 21.63 14.74
CA MET A 196 -6.00 22.47 15.70
C MET A 196 -5.28 23.66 15.05
N LEU A 197 -4.69 23.48 13.85
CA LEU A 197 -4.08 24.59 13.12
C LEU A 197 -5.11 25.71 12.88
N GLY A 198 -4.70 26.98 12.95
CA GLY A 198 -5.60 28.13 12.70
C GLY A 198 -6.04 28.28 11.24
N GLU A 199 -6.37 29.51 10.82
CA GLU A 199 -6.73 29.89 9.44
C GLU A 199 -5.54 29.86 8.44
N GLU A 200 -4.62 28.92 8.63
CA GLU A 200 -3.55 28.67 7.68
C GLU A 200 -4.11 28.22 6.33
N SER A 201 -3.40 28.52 5.24
CA SER A 201 -3.70 27.94 3.92
C SER A 201 -3.36 26.45 3.94
N LYS A 202 -4.28 25.62 4.44
CA LYS A 202 -4.07 24.19 4.71
C LYS A 202 -5.04 23.28 3.96
N VAL A 203 -4.61 22.04 3.72
CA VAL A 203 -5.42 20.95 3.18
C VAL A 203 -5.10 19.65 3.90
N LEU A 204 -6.13 18.82 4.10
CA LEU A 204 -6.01 17.47 4.64
C LEU A 204 -6.30 16.44 3.54
N VAL A 205 -5.41 15.46 3.39
CA VAL A 205 -5.51 14.38 2.41
C VAL A 205 -5.25 13.03 3.09
N HIS A 206 -6.20 12.10 3.01
CA HIS A 206 -6.06 10.75 3.55
C HIS A 206 -6.94 9.76 2.78
N SER A 207 -6.77 8.46 3.03
CA SER A 207 -7.49 7.38 2.32
C SER A 207 -9.00 7.34 2.57
N ARG A 208 -9.52 7.93 3.66
CA ARG A 208 -10.96 7.93 4.00
C ARG A 208 -11.85 8.90 3.20
N PHE A 209 -11.28 9.68 2.28
CA PHE A 209 -12.11 10.54 1.43
C PHE A 209 -12.78 9.72 0.34
N SER A 210 -13.99 10.12 -0.05
CA SER A 210 -14.59 9.64 -1.29
C SER A 210 -13.65 9.94 -2.46
N LYS A 211 -13.77 9.18 -3.55
CA LYS A 211 -12.94 9.40 -4.74
C LYS A 211 -13.07 10.84 -5.26
N GLU A 212 -14.30 11.33 -5.38
CA GLU A 212 -14.58 12.70 -5.85
C GLU A 212 -13.96 13.75 -4.93
N ASP A 213 -14.03 13.56 -3.61
CA ASP A 213 -13.41 14.48 -2.65
C ASP A 213 -11.89 14.41 -2.69
N ARG A 214 -11.32 13.22 -2.87
CA ARG A 214 -9.88 13.04 -3.01
C ARG A 214 -9.35 13.75 -4.24
N GLU A 215 -10.05 13.66 -5.37
CA GLU A 215 -9.68 14.38 -6.61
C GLU A 215 -9.68 15.89 -6.41
N LYS A 216 -10.76 16.45 -5.83
CA LYS A 216 -10.84 17.88 -5.50
C LYS A 216 -9.72 18.31 -4.55
N LYS A 217 -9.46 17.54 -3.50
CA LYS A 217 -8.39 17.83 -2.53
C LYS A 217 -7.01 17.77 -3.17
N ILE A 218 -6.76 16.82 -4.08
CA ILE A 218 -5.49 16.76 -4.81
C ILE A 218 -5.25 18.03 -5.62
N GLU A 219 -6.28 18.62 -6.22
CA GLU A 219 -6.17 19.91 -6.90
C GLU A 219 -5.87 21.06 -5.93
N GLU A 220 -6.42 21.01 -4.71
CA GLU A 220 -6.14 22.02 -3.67
C GLU A 220 -4.70 21.98 -3.16
N ILE A 221 -4.04 20.81 -3.13
CA ILE A 221 -2.64 20.67 -2.67
C ILE A 221 -1.69 21.66 -3.36
N PHE A 222 -1.93 21.99 -4.62
CA PHE A 222 -1.10 22.93 -5.37
C PHE A 222 -1.26 24.38 -4.89
N LYS A 223 -2.45 24.74 -4.37
CA LYS A 223 -2.81 26.10 -3.92
C LYS A 223 -2.54 26.33 -2.43
N LYS A 224 -2.32 25.26 -1.67
CA LYS A 224 -2.23 25.31 -0.21
C LYS A 224 -0.78 25.30 0.25
N ARG A 225 -0.52 26.03 1.34
CA ARG A 225 0.80 26.17 1.98
C ARG A 225 1.14 24.95 2.81
N VAL A 226 0.19 24.48 3.63
CA VAL A 226 0.37 23.38 4.57
C VAL A 226 -0.44 22.18 4.08
N ILE A 227 0.24 21.08 3.82
CA ILE A 227 -0.37 19.85 3.34
C ILE A 227 -0.24 18.84 4.45
N ILE A 228 -1.36 18.42 5.02
CA ILE A 228 -1.42 17.42 6.10
C ILE A 228 -1.92 16.14 5.48
N THR A 229 -1.19 15.05 5.67
CA THR A 229 -1.46 13.79 5.01
C THR A 229 -1.08 12.58 5.84
N THR A 230 -1.60 11.43 5.43
CA THR A 230 -1.08 10.12 5.82
C THR A 230 -0.27 9.52 4.66
N GLN A 231 -0.14 8.19 4.60
CA GLN A 231 0.49 7.44 3.50
C GLN A 231 -0.15 7.72 2.12
N ALA A 232 -1.31 8.37 2.09
CA ALA A 232 -2.05 8.69 0.87
C ALA A 232 -1.28 9.54 -0.17
N LEU A 233 -0.22 10.25 0.23
CA LEU A 233 0.65 11.06 -0.64
C LEU A 233 2.08 10.52 -0.80
N GLU A 234 2.39 9.35 -0.23
CA GLU A 234 3.70 8.71 -0.43
C GLU A 234 3.92 8.37 -1.92
N ALA A 235 2.86 7.90 -2.59
CA ALA A 235 2.87 7.55 -4.01
C ALA A 235 1.83 8.33 -4.84
N GLY A 236 2.14 8.54 -6.13
CA GLY A 236 1.15 8.95 -7.13
C GLY A 236 0.81 10.44 -7.19
N VAL A 237 1.49 11.32 -6.44
CA VAL A 237 1.30 12.78 -6.52
C VAL A 237 2.64 13.50 -6.71
N ASP A 238 2.69 14.40 -7.69
CA ASP A 238 3.90 15.14 -8.06
C ASP A 238 3.92 16.51 -7.36
N ILE A 239 4.30 16.51 -6.08
CA ILE A 239 4.38 17.69 -5.23
C ILE A 239 5.77 17.85 -4.64
N SER A 240 6.08 19.08 -4.25
CA SER A 240 7.33 19.46 -3.59
C SER A 240 7.04 20.39 -2.40
N SER A 241 7.82 20.24 -1.33
CA SER A 241 7.80 21.10 -0.14
C SER A 241 9.22 21.54 0.25
N GLU A 242 9.33 22.67 0.93
CA GLU A 242 10.59 23.18 1.51
C GLU A 242 10.77 22.74 2.96
N VAL A 243 9.68 22.27 3.59
CA VAL A 243 9.70 21.71 4.95
C VAL A 243 8.97 20.38 4.91
N LEU A 244 9.62 19.36 5.47
CA LEU A 244 9.02 18.05 5.73
C LEU A 244 8.92 17.85 7.23
N ILE A 245 7.70 17.65 7.73
CA ILE A 245 7.44 17.21 9.10
C ILE A 245 6.85 15.81 8.97
N THR A 246 7.45 14.81 9.60
CA THR A 246 6.95 13.43 9.49
C THR A 246 7.02 12.74 10.84
N GLU A 247 5.95 12.02 11.17
CA GLU A 247 6.02 11.01 12.21
C GLU A 247 7.03 9.93 11.81
N LEU A 248 7.73 9.36 12.79
CA LEU A 248 8.65 8.25 12.58
C LEU A 248 7.92 7.10 11.88
N ALA A 249 8.56 6.55 10.85
CA ALA A 249 8.11 5.41 10.08
C ALA A 249 9.34 4.61 9.63
N PRO A 250 9.17 3.38 9.11
CA PRO A 250 10.28 2.63 8.55
C PRO A 250 11.00 3.39 7.43
N ALA A 251 12.28 3.06 7.21
CA ALA A 251 13.16 3.80 6.30
C ALA A 251 12.58 3.99 4.88
N ASN A 252 11.94 2.97 4.30
CA ASN A 252 11.29 3.05 2.99
C ASN A 252 10.23 4.18 2.94
N SER A 253 9.38 4.27 3.96
CA SER A 253 8.33 5.29 4.08
C SER A 253 8.95 6.69 4.24
N ILE A 254 9.95 6.84 5.11
CA ILE A 254 10.66 8.12 5.30
C ILE A 254 11.30 8.60 3.98
N ILE A 255 11.92 7.71 3.21
CA ILE A 255 12.56 8.06 1.94
C ILE A 255 11.51 8.44 0.89
N GLN A 256 10.38 7.75 0.83
CA GLN A 256 9.27 8.12 -0.07
C GLN A 256 8.67 9.48 0.27
N ARG A 257 8.45 9.75 1.57
CA ARG A 257 8.02 11.06 2.07
C ARG A 257 9.03 12.14 1.70
N ALA A 258 10.32 11.87 1.87
CA ALA A 258 11.41 12.74 1.43
C ALA A 258 11.48 12.91 -0.10
N GLY A 259 10.96 11.96 -0.88
CA GLY A 259 10.78 12.07 -2.33
C GLY A 259 9.78 13.15 -2.77
N ARG A 260 9.02 13.73 -1.82
CA ARG A 260 8.11 14.87 -2.00
C ARG A 260 8.63 16.16 -1.34
N PHE A 261 9.82 16.12 -0.77
CA PHE A 261 10.53 17.23 -0.19
C PHE A 261 11.66 17.66 -1.12
N LEU A 262 11.86 18.97 -1.30
CA LEU A 262 12.80 19.56 -2.25
C LEU A 262 12.81 18.84 -3.61
N ARG A 263 11.66 18.41 -4.12
CA ARG A 263 11.59 17.47 -5.24
C ARG A 263 12.02 18.11 -6.56
N PHE A 264 11.80 19.41 -6.73
CA PHE A 264 12.01 20.14 -7.98
C PHE A 264 13.33 20.93 -7.95
N GLU A 265 13.25 22.26 -8.03
CA GLU A 265 14.39 23.19 -8.08
C GLU A 265 14.81 23.69 -6.69
N GLU A 266 14.10 23.31 -5.64
CA GLU A 266 14.40 23.76 -4.28
C GLU A 266 15.72 23.15 -3.79
N MET A 267 16.57 24.01 -3.23
CA MET A 267 17.93 23.63 -2.82
C MET A 267 18.12 23.61 -1.29
N LYS A 268 17.25 24.30 -0.55
CA LYS A 268 17.36 24.46 0.90
C LYS A 268 16.03 24.17 1.56
N GLY A 269 16.06 23.43 2.66
CA GLY A 269 14.86 23.07 3.40
C GLY A 269 15.16 22.61 4.82
N GLU A 270 14.14 22.09 5.49
CA GLU A 270 14.23 21.56 6.85
C GLU A 270 13.42 20.25 6.94
N VAL A 271 13.97 19.24 7.59
CA VAL A 271 13.27 17.98 7.87
C VAL A 271 13.13 17.82 9.38
N PHE A 272 11.91 17.56 9.84
CA PHE A 272 11.58 17.24 11.23
C PHE A 272 11.01 15.84 11.28
N ILE A 273 11.66 14.96 12.03
CA ILE A 273 11.18 13.60 12.28
C ILE A 273 10.81 13.51 13.74
N PHE A 274 9.53 13.29 14.03
CA PHE A 274 9.04 13.23 15.40
C PHE A 274 8.56 11.83 15.78
N LYS A 275 8.71 11.49 17.06
CA LYS A 275 8.04 10.33 17.67
C LYS A 275 7.41 10.74 19.00
N THR A 276 6.32 10.07 19.34
CA THR A 276 5.74 10.05 20.69
C THR A 276 5.92 8.65 21.29
N GLU A 277 5.64 8.47 22.58
CA GLU A 277 5.68 7.15 23.24
C GLU A 277 4.84 6.10 22.50
N ASP A 278 3.66 6.51 21.99
CA ASP A 278 2.76 5.63 21.25
C ASP A 278 3.22 5.31 19.82
N THR A 279 4.12 6.11 19.22
CA THR A 279 4.45 6.00 17.79
C THR A 279 4.96 4.61 17.45
N LEU A 280 5.75 4.02 18.34
CA LEU A 280 6.31 2.67 18.17
C LEU A 280 5.27 1.55 18.37
N ASN A 281 4.14 1.83 19.04
CA ASN A 281 3.14 0.84 19.45
C ASN A 281 1.79 1.00 18.72
N THR A 282 1.73 1.80 17.65
CA THR A 282 0.49 2.01 16.88
C THR A 282 0.02 0.78 16.10
N GLY A 283 0.90 -0.22 15.89
CA GLY A 283 0.61 -1.39 15.05
C GLY A 283 0.48 -1.08 13.56
N VAL A 284 0.77 0.16 13.13
CA VAL A 284 0.74 0.58 11.73
C VAL A 284 1.95 0.06 10.97
N TYR A 285 3.11 0.07 11.62
CA TYR A 285 4.38 -0.40 11.09
C TYR A 285 5.08 -1.31 12.10
N ASP A 286 6.03 -2.09 11.63
CA ASP A 286 6.87 -2.95 12.47
C ASP A 286 7.73 -2.12 13.44
N TYR A 287 7.72 -2.52 14.72
CA TYR A 287 8.43 -1.83 15.80
C TYR A 287 9.94 -1.81 15.55
N GLU A 288 10.53 -2.94 15.17
CA GLU A 288 11.98 -3.09 15.01
C GLU A 288 12.48 -2.22 13.84
N LEU A 289 11.75 -2.22 12.73
CA LEU A 289 12.07 -1.36 11.58
C LEU A 289 12.04 0.13 11.95
N MET A 290 11.04 0.56 12.74
CA MET A 290 10.96 1.95 13.22
C MET A 290 12.09 2.30 14.18
N GLU A 291 12.41 1.42 15.14
CA GLU A 291 13.47 1.63 16.13
C GLU A 291 14.85 1.74 15.45
N ARG A 292 15.15 0.87 14.48
CA ARG A 292 16.38 0.91 13.69
C ARG A 292 16.45 2.19 12.85
N THR A 293 15.33 2.61 12.27
CA THR A 293 15.24 3.87 11.51
C THR A 293 15.56 5.07 12.40
N TRP A 294 14.97 5.14 13.59
CA TRP A 294 15.22 6.21 14.56
C TRP A 294 16.69 6.24 15.00
N SER A 295 17.22 5.08 15.40
CA SER A 295 18.60 4.95 15.89
C SER A 295 19.64 5.35 14.83
N PHE A 296 19.40 5.00 13.56
CA PHE A 296 20.28 5.41 12.47
C PHE A 296 20.27 6.92 12.27
N LEU A 297 19.08 7.52 12.15
CA LEU A 297 18.92 8.93 11.81
C LEU A 297 19.38 9.86 12.95
N GLN A 298 19.25 9.43 14.21
CA GLN A 298 19.77 10.18 15.35
C GLN A 298 21.29 10.36 15.30
N ASN A 299 22.02 9.36 14.78
CA ASN A 299 23.46 9.40 14.63
C ASN A 299 23.94 10.02 13.30
N HIS A 300 23.02 10.24 12.34
CA HIS A 300 23.32 10.70 10.98
C HIS A 300 22.42 11.89 10.57
N SER A 301 22.34 12.92 11.41
CA SER A 301 21.48 14.09 11.16
C SER A 301 21.86 14.93 9.92
N SER A 302 23.06 14.72 9.37
CA SER A 302 23.55 15.33 8.12
C SER A 302 23.31 14.47 6.87
N LEU A 303 22.62 13.33 6.99
CA LEU A 303 22.35 12.44 5.87
C LEU A 303 21.48 13.13 4.80
N ASN A 304 21.95 13.15 3.56
CA ASN A 304 21.14 13.58 2.43
C ASN A 304 20.24 12.44 1.95
N LEU A 305 18.99 12.41 2.42
CA LEU A 305 17.94 11.46 1.99
C LEU A 305 17.69 11.36 0.47
N HIS A 306 18.17 12.29 -0.36
CA HIS A 306 18.03 12.18 -1.82
C HIS A 306 19.10 11.32 -2.51
N VAL A 307 20.25 11.07 -1.85
CA VAL A 307 21.38 10.31 -2.43
C VAL A 307 22.00 9.29 -1.47
N GLY A 308 21.99 9.57 -0.17
CA GLY A 308 22.54 8.70 0.90
C GLY A 308 21.52 7.73 1.49
N TYR A 309 20.29 7.69 0.96
CA TYR A 309 19.22 6.86 1.52
C TYR A 309 19.53 5.36 1.52
N LYS A 310 20.45 4.90 0.67
CA LYS A 310 20.85 3.49 0.61
C LYS A 310 21.49 3.01 1.91
N GLU A 311 22.31 3.83 2.56
CA GLU A 311 22.94 3.48 3.84
C GLU A 311 21.89 3.28 4.94
N LEU A 312 20.87 4.16 4.96
CA LEU A 312 19.72 4.02 5.85
C LEU A 312 18.93 2.74 5.56
N LEU A 313 18.63 2.43 4.29
CA LEU A 313 17.92 1.20 3.92
C LEU A 313 18.70 -0.05 4.34
N ASP A 314 19.98 -0.12 4.01
CA ASP A 314 20.81 -1.30 4.29
C ASP A 314 21.01 -1.50 5.80
N TYR A 315 21.01 -0.42 6.59
CA TYR A 315 21.05 -0.50 8.05
C TYR A 315 19.74 -0.98 8.66
N VAL A 316 18.59 -0.58 8.10
CA VAL A 316 17.25 -0.95 8.63
C VAL A 316 16.80 -2.32 8.14
N TYR A 317 17.20 -2.71 6.93
CA TYR A 317 16.79 -3.94 6.27
C TYR A 317 17.99 -4.86 6.01
N THR A 318 18.54 -5.42 7.09
CA THR A 318 19.76 -6.25 7.04
C THR A 318 19.56 -7.58 6.33
N GLU A 319 18.40 -8.20 6.50
CA GLU A 319 18.11 -9.53 5.97
C GLU A 319 16.76 -9.51 5.25
N GLN A 320 16.69 -10.22 4.14
CA GLN A 320 15.43 -10.46 3.45
C GLN A 320 14.66 -11.60 4.16
N PRO A 321 13.33 -11.56 4.18
CA PRO A 321 12.53 -12.68 4.66
C PRO A 321 12.88 -13.98 3.92
N GLU A 322 12.76 -15.12 4.61
CA GLU A 322 12.94 -16.41 3.95
C GLU A 322 11.83 -16.67 2.93
N ILE A 323 12.19 -17.21 1.78
CA ILE A 323 11.23 -17.61 0.75
C ILE A 323 10.61 -18.96 1.14
N ASP A 324 9.29 -19.01 1.27
CA ASP A 324 8.57 -20.26 1.47
C ASP A 324 8.49 -21.04 0.14
N THR A 325 9.41 -21.98 -0.02
CA THR A 325 9.49 -22.84 -1.21
C THR A 325 8.26 -23.71 -1.38
N LYS A 326 7.59 -24.13 -0.29
CA LYS A 326 6.35 -24.92 -0.39
C LYS A 326 5.19 -24.09 -0.91
N PHE A 327 5.11 -22.82 -0.49
CA PHE A 327 4.15 -21.86 -1.03
C PHE A 327 4.35 -21.67 -2.53
N VAL A 328 5.60 -21.47 -2.96
CA VAL A 328 5.96 -21.32 -4.38
C VAL A 328 5.63 -22.57 -5.19
N ASP A 329 6.05 -23.74 -4.74
CA ASP A 329 5.74 -25.02 -5.39
C ASP A 329 4.24 -25.24 -5.49
N LYS A 330 3.47 -24.83 -4.46
CA LYS A 330 2.02 -24.92 -4.49
C LYS A 330 1.40 -24.04 -5.58
N ILE A 331 1.87 -22.80 -5.75
CA ILE A 331 1.44 -21.93 -6.87
C ILE A 331 1.71 -22.60 -8.22
N ILE A 332 2.93 -23.11 -8.42
CA ILE A 332 3.28 -23.79 -9.68
C ILE A 332 2.39 -25.02 -9.91
N SER A 333 2.13 -25.80 -8.84
CA SER A 333 1.28 -26.99 -8.96
C SER A 333 -0.15 -26.66 -9.40
N ILE A 334 -0.72 -25.54 -8.94
CA ILE A 334 -2.07 -25.08 -9.32
C ILE A 334 -2.13 -24.80 -10.83
N ILE A 335 -1.11 -24.12 -11.36
CA ILE A 335 -1.06 -23.77 -12.79
C ILE A 335 -0.86 -25.02 -13.67
N THR A 336 -0.22 -26.06 -13.13
CA THR A 336 -0.05 -27.34 -13.81
C THR A 336 -1.23 -28.31 -13.64
N ASP A 337 -2.15 -28.07 -12.69
CA ASP A 337 -3.35 -28.87 -12.47
C ASP A 337 -4.46 -28.44 -13.44
N LEU A 338 -4.40 -28.97 -14.66
CA LEU A 338 -5.41 -28.69 -15.69
C LEU A 338 -6.76 -29.38 -15.44
N THR A 339 -6.86 -30.25 -14.43
CA THR A 339 -8.09 -30.98 -14.15
C THR A 339 -9.04 -30.18 -13.28
N ARG A 340 -8.51 -29.51 -12.25
CA ARG A 340 -9.30 -28.75 -11.27
C ARG A 340 -8.56 -27.49 -10.78
N PRO A 341 -8.10 -26.61 -11.67
CA PRO A 341 -7.22 -25.52 -11.31
C PRO A 341 -7.87 -24.52 -10.36
N THR A 342 -9.13 -24.14 -10.61
CA THR A 342 -9.87 -23.18 -9.79
C THR A 342 -10.24 -23.73 -8.42
N GLU A 343 -10.49 -25.04 -8.30
CA GLU A 343 -10.66 -25.71 -7.01
C GLU A 343 -9.36 -25.66 -6.20
N SER A 344 -8.24 -26.04 -6.82
CA SER A 344 -6.91 -26.01 -6.22
C SER A 344 -6.51 -24.58 -5.82
N ALA A 345 -6.81 -23.59 -6.66
CA ALA A 345 -6.60 -22.18 -6.41
C ALA A 345 -7.44 -21.66 -5.24
N MET A 346 -8.74 -21.98 -5.20
CA MET A 346 -9.64 -21.56 -4.12
C MET A 346 -9.22 -22.13 -2.77
N LYS A 347 -8.92 -23.44 -2.71
CA LYS A 347 -8.45 -24.08 -1.48
C LYS A 347 -7.14 -23.46 -0.98
N PHE A 348 -6.24 -23.15 -1.92
CA PHE A 348 -4.99 -22.48 -1.58
C PHE A 348 -5.22 -21.05 -1.07
N LEU A 349 -6.12 -20.29 -1.68
CA LEU A 349 -6.48 -18.96 -1.24
C LEU A 349 -7.06 -18.98 0.18
N LEU A 350 -8.00 -19.90 0.48
CA LEU A 350 -8.59 -20.05 1.82
C LEU A 350 -7.52 -20.42 2.86
N LYS A 351 -6.62 -21.36 2.53
CA LYS A 351 -5.52 -21.77 3.41
C LYS A 351 -4.56 -20.64 3.74
N ASN A 352 -4.42 -19.66 2.84
CA ASN A 352 -3.55 -18.49 3.02
C ASN A 352 -4.34 -17.26 3.46
N GLU A 353 -5.45 -17.45 4.16
CA GLU A 353 -6.20 -16.35 4.77
C GLU A 353 -6.67 -15.36 3.70
N GLY A 354 -7.20 -15.82 2.56
CA GLY A 354 -7.82 -14.94 1.57
C GLY A 354 -6.86 -14.03 0.78
N SER A 355 -5.54 -14.09 1.04
CA SER A 355 -4.53 -13.29 0.34
C SER A 355 -3.28 -14.11 0.01
N LEU A 356 -2.70 -13.84 -1.16
CA LEU A 356 -1.41 -14.42 -1.57
C LEU A 356 -0.25 -13.44 -1.41
N ILE A 357 -0.54 -12.23 -0.93
CA ILE A 357 0.41 -11.13 -0.82
C ILE A 357 0.54 -10.73 0.65
N ARG A 358 -0.59 -10.48 1.31
CA ARG A 358 -0.64 -9.88 2.64
C ARG A 358 -0.76 -10.93 3.74
N ASP A 359 -0.13 -10.65 4.88
CA ASP A 359 -0.33 -11.41 6.11
C ASP A 359 -1.57 -10.87 6.84
N GLY A 360 -2.51 -11.75 7.20
CA GLY A 360 -3.81 -11.39 7.76
C GLY A 360 -4.82 -10.85 6.73
N ASN A 361 -6.11 -11.04 7.02
CA ASN A 361 -7.17 -10.52 6.16
C ASN A 361 -7.46 -9.04 6.39
N ILE A 362 -7.78 -8.36 5.29
CA ILE A 362 -8.46 -7.06 5.30
C ILE A 362 -9.83 -7.27 4.65
N PHE A 363 -10.88 -7.16 5.44
CA PHE A 363 -12.28 -7.27 5.03
C PHE A 363 -12.85 -5.90 4.70
N ASN A 364 -13.71 -5.84 3.68
CA ASN A 364 -14.54 -4.66 3.44
C ASN A 364 -15.70 -4.67 4.45
N VAL A 365 -15.59 -3.81 5.45
CA VAL A 365 -16.63 -3.53 6.43
C VAL A 365 -17.42 -2.28 6.04
N VAL A 366 -18.68 -2.20 6.43
CA VAL A 366 -19.54 -1.03 6.24
C VAL A 366 -19.76 -0.36 7.60
N VAL A 367 -19.56 0.94 7.62
CA VAL A 367 -19.64 1.76 8.83
C VAL A 367 -20.39 3.03 8.45
N ASP A 368 -21.56 3.25 9.05
CA ASP A 368 -22.45 4.37 8.72
C ASP A 368 -22.72 4.55 7.21
N GLY A 369 -22.81 3.43 6.49
CA GLY A 369 -23.05 3.41 5.04
C GLY A 369 -21.81 3.61 4.16
N VAL A 370 -20.63 3.75 4.75
CA VAL A 370 -19.34 3.89 4.05
C VAL A 370 -18.53 2.59 4.16
N GLU A 371 -17.90 2.17 3.05
CA GLU A 371 -17.08 0.95 3.01
C GLU A 371 -15.62 1.22 3.42
N PHE A 372 -15.08 0.37 4.28
CA PHE A 372 -13.72 0.48 4.80
C PHE A 372 -13.01 -0.88 4.83
N PRO A 373 -11.69 -0.91 4.59
CA PRO A 373 -10.85 -2.06 4.90
C PRO A 373 -10.61 -2.19 6.41
N ALA A 374 -10.88 -3.34 7.00
CA ALA A 374 -10.61 -3.65 8.42
C ALA A 374 -10.08 -5.07 8.61
N ASN A 375 -9.21 -5.28 9.61
CA ASN A 375 -8.73 -6.63 9.92
C ASN A 375 -9.78 -7.48 10.67
N PHE A 376 -9.53 -8.80 10.75
CA PHE A 376 -10.44 -9.71 11.43
C PHE A 376 -10.71 -9.29 12.87
N ASN A 377 -9.66 -8.96 13.64
CA ASN A 377 -9.77 -8.63 15.07
C ASN A 377 -10.74 -7.46 15.33
N LEU A 378 -10.67 -6.43 14.50
CA LEU A 378 -11.58 -5.28 14.61
C LEU A 378 -13.01 -5.68 14.24
N MET A 379 -13.17 -6.45 13.18
CA MET A 379 -14.49 -6.92 12.75
C MET A 379 -15.10 -7.91 13.76
N GLU A 380 -14.34 -8.83 14.35
CA GLU A 380 -14.78 -9.74 15.39
C GLU A 380 -15.33 -8.97 16.60
N LYS A 381 -14.66 -7.88 16.97
CA LYS A 381 -15.02 -7.05 18.12
C LYS A 381 -16.24 -6.17 17.89
N TYR A 382 -16.44 -5.65 16.67
CA TYR A 382 -17.43 -4.63 16.38
C TYR A 382 -18.51 -5.03 15.38
N CYS A 383 -18.47 -6.25 14.83
CA CYS A 383 -19.49 -6.69 13.90
C CYS A 383 -20.84 -6.72 14.61
N GLY A 384 -21.79 -5.95 14.06
CA GLY A 384 -23.18 -5.95 14.50
C GLY A 384 -24.06 -6.79 13.61
N LYS A 385 -23.90 -6.63 12.30
CA LYS A 385 -24.74 -7.27 11.29
C LYS A 385 -23.91 -7.64 10.07
N VAL A 386 -24.29 -8.72 9.39
CA VAL A 386 -23.70 -9.09 8.11
C VAL A 386 -24.80 -9.06 7.05
N GLN A 387 -24.62 -8.25 6.00
CA GLN A 387 -25.60 -8.12 4.92
C GLN A 387 -25.09 -8.84 3.67
N CYS A 388 -25.71 -9.96 3.31
CA CYS A 388 -25.37 -10.72 2.11
C CYS A 388 -26.30 -10.38 0.94
N GLN A 389 -25.83 -10.59 -0.30
CA GLN A 389 -26.59 -10.28 -1.54
C GLN A 389 -27.96 -10.99 -1.65
N GLU A 390 -28.22 -12.02 -0.86
CA GLU A 390 -29.55 -12.68 -0.78
C GLU A 390 -30.54 -11.99 0.17
N GLY A 391 -30.20 -10.81 0.71
CA GLY A 391 -31.10 -10.01 1.56
C GLY A 391 -31.35 -10.59 2.96
N LYS A 392 -30.67 -11.68 3.33
CA LYS A 392 -30.66 -12.21 4.70
C LYS A 392 -29.54 -11.54 5.49
N GLU A 393 -29.91 -11.02 6.67
CA GLU A 393 -28.93 -10.71 7.71
C GLU A 393 -28.34 -12.03 8.21
N GLU A 394 -27.04 -12.23 8.02
CA GLU A 394 -26.28 -13.34 8.62
C GLU A 394 -25.70 -12.91 9.98
N TYR A 395 -25.23 -13.89 10.75
CA TYR A 395 -24.54 -13.67 12.01
C TYR A 395 -23.10 -13.20 11.76
N CYS A 396 -22.50 -12.55 12.75
CA CYS A 396 -21.10 -12.14 12.68
C CYS A 396 -20.16 -13.34 12.71
N PRO A 397 -19.10 -13.33 11.88
CA PRO A 397 -18.17 -14.45 11.79
C PRO A 397 -17.46 -14.67 13.13
N ARG A 398 -17.34 -15.94 13.53
CA ARG A 398 -16.71 -16.40 14.78
C ARG A 398 -15.25 -16.79 14.60
N SER A 399 -14.78 -16.84 13.36
CA SER A 399 -13.39 -17.09 13.01
C SER A 399 -13.03 -16.34 11.73
N GLU A 400 -11.74 -16.12 11.53
CA GLU A 400 -11.22 -15.46 10.33
C GLU A 400 -11.56 -16.24 9.07
N GLU A 401 -11.50 -17.58 9.13
CA GLU A 401 -11.97 -18.44 8.03
C GLU A 401 -13.43 -18.20 7.69
N GLU A 402 -14.30 -18.05 8.69
CA GLU A 402 -15.73 -17.79 8.49
C GLU A 402 -15.97 -16.40 7.87
N ALA A 403 -15.18 -15.41 8.26
CA ALA A 403 -15.22 -14.09 7.66
C ALA A 403 -14.78 -14.08 6.20
N ILE A 404 -13.72 -14.82 5.85
CA ILE A 404 -13.31 -14.99 4.45
C ILE A 404 -14.46 -15.58 3.66
N ILE A 405 -15.06 -16.66 4.16
CA ILE A 405 -16.19 -17.33 3.52
C ILE A 405 -17.37 -16.37 3.29
N MET A 406 -17.73 -15.60 4.31
CA MET A 406 -18.81 -14.61 4.22
C MET A 406 -18.45 -13.50 3.20
N GLY A 407 -17.23 -12.98 3.22
CA GLY A 407 -16.76 -11.99 2.25
C GLY A 407 -16.81 -12.52 0.82
N LEU A 408 -16.39 -13.78 0.60
CA LEU A 408 -16.45 -14.45 -0.70
C LEU A 408 -17.89 -14.67 -1.22
N LYS A 409 -18.87 -14.83 -0.31
CA LYS A 409 -20.29 -14.87 -0.67
C LYS A 409 -20.86 -13.50 -1.07
N GLY A 410 -20.06 -12.42 -0.97
CA GLY A 410 -20.48 -11.05 -1.22
C GLY A 410 -21.21 -10.44 -0.02
N CYS A 411 -20.94 -10.93 1.19
CA CYS A 411 -21.46 -10.33 2.40
C CYS A 411 -20.67 -9.09 2.78
N LYS A 412 -21.39 -8.04 3.19
CA LYS A 412 -20.84 -6.82 3.76
C LYS A 412 -20.94 -6.89 5.27
N PHE A 413 -19.83 -6.65 5.97
CA PHE A 413 -19.78 -6.69 7.43
C PHE A 413 -20.10 -5.32 7.99
N ILE A 414 -21.27 -5.13 8.58
CA ILE A 414 -21.68 -3.87 9.18
C ILE A 414 -21.17 -3.83 10.62
N LEU A 415 -20.23 -2.92 10.90
CA LEU A 415 -19.78 -2.71 12.28
C LEU A 415 -20.76 -1.79 13.00
N THR A 416 -21.13 -2.14 14.23
CA THR A 416 -22.01 -1.34 15.09
C THR A 416 -21.36 -1.12 16.44
N GLY A 417 -21.26 0.13 16.90
CA GLY A 417 -20.72 0.48 18.23
C GLY A 417 -19.78 1.70 18.20
N ASN A 418 -19.18 2.05 19.34
CA ASN A 418 -18.12 3.07 19.42
C ASN A 418 -16.78 2.48 18.93
N TYR A 419 -16.70 2.09 17.65
CA TYR A 419 -15.44 1.76 16.97
C TYR A 419 -14.62 3.00 16.63
N SER A 420 -15.19 4.18 16.89
CA SER A 420 -14.64 5.46 16.51
C SER A 420 -13.24 5.65 17.12
N HIS A 421 -13.00 5.26 18.36
CA HIS A 421 -11.66 5.40 18.96
C HIS A 421 -10.59 4.45 18.36
N GLU A 422 -10.96 3.22 17.97
CA GLU A 422 -10.03 2.20 17.45
C GLU A 422 -9.83 2.29 15.94
N LEU A 423 -10.85 2.78 15.23
CA LEU A 423 -10.75 3.22 13.84
C LEU A 423 -10.33 4.69 13.75
N GLY A 424 -10.02 5.41 14.82
CA GLY A 424 -9.56 6.80 14.76
C GLY A 424 -10.57 7.80 14.16
N PHE A 425 -11.86 7.64 14.42
CA PHE A 425 -12.93 8.63 14.30
C PHE A 425 -13.24 9.20 15.69
N GLU A 426 -13.11 10.50 15.89
CA GLU A 426 -13.97 11.21 16.86
C GLU A 426 -15.04 11.93 16.05
N GLY A 427 -16.27 11.91 16.58
CA GLY A 427 -17.52 12.26 15.90
C GLY A 427 -17.57 13.64 15.23
N GLU A 428 -18.55 13.74 14.34
CA GLU A 428 -18.88 14.85 13.42
C GLU A 428 -18.55 16.27 13.89
#